data_AF-A0A934DKU9-F1
#
_entry.id   AF-A0A934DKU9-F1
#
_cell.length_a   1.000
_cell.length_b   1.000
_cell.length_c   1.000
_cell.angle_alpha   90.00
_cell.angle_beta   90.00
_cell.angle_gamma   90.00
#
_symmetry.space_group_name_H-M   'P 1'
#
loop_
_entity.id
_entity.type
_entity.pdbx_description
1 polymer ?
#
loop_
_entity_poly.entity_id
_entity_poly.type
_entity_poly.pdbx_seq_one_letter_code
_entity_poly.pdbx_strand_id
1 'polypeptide(L)'
;MKKFLLAMLALLVILVLAACGSGGNSSSPQLFVTTILSDPVLDGDIQKFPVTDAFIVTQGNTQSVFAGIHPTSGVESRAFLVFPLTGANGVPGSAIIDSAFLDIFINSILPQPLTGTIPVRVDLVSFPPASLLVSDFDRTLQPALATTTVVPPVSQADFGGHVSIDVTSLMVEAQRLGLLNFQVRIMEDLGVVTPGLIEINDTTGANRNVLAPLLQVTYY
;
A
#
# COMPACT_ATOMS: atom_id res chain seq x y z
N MET A 1 -60.49 -35.93 -24.50
CA MET A 1 -59.69 -34.79 -25.04
C MET A 1 -59.21 -33.84 -23.94
N LYS A 2 -60.08 -33.26 -23.09
CA LYS A 2 -59.67 -32.35 -22.00
C LYS A 2 -58.62 -32.92 -21.02
N LYS A 3 -58.73 -34.21 -20.64
CA LYS A 3 -57.80 -34.87 -19.71
C LYS A 3 -56.39 -35.08 -20.30
N PHE A 4 -56.30 -35.31 -21.62
CA PHE A 4 -55.03 -35.44 -22.34
C PHE A 4 -54.33 -34.09 -22.49
N LEU A 5 -55.10 -33.03 -22.73
CA LEU A 5 -54.60 -31.66 -22.85
C LEU A 5 -54.03 -31.14 -21.52
N LEU A 6 -54.68 -31.46 -20.40
CA LEU A 6 -54.16 -31.13 -19.06
C LEU A 6 -52.87 -31.89 -18.72
N ALA A 7 -52.78 -33.17 -19.07
CA ALA A 7 -51.58 -33.98 -18.81
C ALA A 7 -50.37 -33.45 -19.61
N MET A 8 -50.60 -33.04 -20.86
CA MET A 8 -49.56 -32.46 -21.71
C MET A 8 -49.10 -31.09 -21.21
N LEU A 9 -50.02 -30.26 -20.70
CA LEU A 9 -49.70 -28.97 -20.08
C LEU A 9 -48.88 -29.15 -18.79
N ALA A 10 -49.26 -30.12 -17.94
CA ALA A 10 -48.53 -30.42 -16.71
C ALA A 10 -47.10 -30.93 -17.00
N LEU A 11 -46.94 -31.77 -18.02
CA LEU A 11 -45.62 -32.25 -18.45
C LEU A 11 -44.74 -31.10 -18.97
N LEU A 12 -45.32 -30.16 -19.73
CA LEU A 12 -44.61 -28.99 -20.23
C LEU A 12 -44.13 -28.07 -19.09
N VAL A 13 -44.96 -27.88 -18.06
CA VAL A 13 -44.60 -27.07 -16.89
C VAL A 13 -43.48 -27.72 -16.07
N ILE A 14 -43.48 -29.05 -15.93
CA ILE A 14 -42.42 -29.79 -15.24
C ILE A 14 -41.09 -29.71 -16.02
N LEU A 15 -41.13 -29.77 -17.35
CA LEU A 15 -39.93 -29.60 -18.19
C LEU A 15 -39.35 -28.17 -18.13
N VAL A 16 -40.19 -27.14 -18.00
CA VAL A 16 -39.73 -25.74 -17.84
C VAL A 16 -39.08 -25.54 -16.47
N LEU A 17 -39.57 -26.20 -15.41
CA LEU A 17 -38.99 -26.11 -14.07
C LEU A 17 -37.70 -26.93 -13.90
N ALA A 18 -37.53 -28.02 -14.66
CA ALA A 18 -36.32 -28.84 -14.65
C ALA A 18 -35.16 -28.26 -15.50
N ALA A 19 -35.41 -27.22 -16.30
CA ALA A 19 -34.42 -26.62 -17.20
C ALA A 19 -33.59 -25.48 -16.56
N CYS A 20 -33.83 -25.14 -15.30
CA CYS A 20 -33.00 -24.16 -14.57
C CYS A 20 -32.15 -24.91 -13.52
N GLY A 21 -30.90 -25.23 -13.88
CA GLY A 21 -29.98 -25.89 -12.95
C GLY A 21 -28.83 -26.67 -13.59
N SER A 22 -28.67 -26.62 -14.92
CA SER A 22 -27.45 -27.08 -15.60
C SER A 22 -26.66 -25.85 -16.03
N GLY A 23 -25.95 -25.26 -15.09
CA GLY A 23 -25.06 -24.12 -15.31
C GLY A 23 -23.89 -24.20 -14.35
N GLY A 24 -23.23 -25.35 -14.32
CA GLY A 24 -21.93 -25.53 -13.69
C GLY A 24 -20.85 -24.74 -14.45
N ASN A 25 -21.02 -23.43 -14.56
CA ASN A 25 -19.89 -22.54 -14.69
C ASN A 25 -19.34 -22.36 -13.28
N SER A 26 -18.59 -23.37 -12.83
CA SER A 26 -17.51 -23.14 -11.88
C SER A 26 -16.44 -22.29 -12.58
N SER A 27 -16.81 -21.08 -13.00
CA SER A 27 -15.85 -20.01 -13.22
C SER A 27 -15.37 -19.69 -11.83
N SER A 28 -14.28 -20.35 -11.43
CA SER A 28 -13.49 -19.93 -10.27
C SER A 28 -13.34 -18.41 -10.34
N PRO A 29 -13.44 -17.70 -9.21
CA PRO A 29 -13.24 -16.26 -9.18
C PRO A 29 -12.00 -15.89 -10.00
N GLN A 30 -12.17 -15.03 -11.01
CA GLN A 30 -11.06 -14.65 -11.88
C GLN A 30 -10.07 -13.85 -11.06
N LEU A 31 -8.81 -14.27 -11.06
CA LEU A 31 -7.74 -13.56 -10.35
C LEU A 31 -7.16 -12.47 -11.27
N PHE A 32 -7.04 -11.27 -10.74
CA PHE A 32 -6.41 -10.12 -11.38
C PHE A 32 -5.16 -9.73 -10.61
N VAL A 33 -4.13 -9.26 -11.35
CA VAL A 33 -2.92 -8.69 -10.76
C VAL A 33 -2.73 -7.31 -11.38
N THR A 34 -2.56 -6.29 -10.54
CA THR A 34 -2.20 -4.95 -10.97
C THR A 34 -0.96 -4.46 -10.25
N THR A 35 -0.21 -3.58 -10.91
CA THR A 35 0.98 -2.93 -10.38
C THR A 35 0.82 -1.42 -10.52
N ILE A 36 0.94 -0.69 -9.42
CA ILE A 36 0.68 0.74 -9.32
C ILE A 36 1.95 1.39 -8.78
N LEU A 37 2.55 2.28 -9.56
CA LEU A 37 3.66 3.10 -9.09
C LEU A 37 3.12 4.23 -8.20
N SER A 38 3.89 4.62 -7.18
CA SER A 38 3.55 5.79 -6.37
C SER A 38 3.53 7.08 -7.21
N ASP A 39 2.76 8.08 -6.80
CA ASP A 39 2.64 9.35 -7.49
C ASP A 39 3.74 10.32 -7.03
N PRO A 40 4.79 10.57 -7.83
CA PRO A 40 5.93 11.36 -7.40
C PRO A 40 5.56 12.83 -7.15
N VAL A 41 4.42 13.32 -7.64
CA VAL A 41 3.97 14.69 -7.35
C VAL A 41 3.48 14.81 -5.92
N LEU A 42 2.94 13.72 -5.37
CA LEU A 42 2.33 13.67 -4.05
C LEU A 42 3.23 13.04 -2.99
N ASP A 43 4.20 12.24 -3.41
CA ASP A 43 5.19 11.62 -2.53
C ASP A 43 6.12 12.66 -1.88
N GLY A 44 6.60 12.33 -0.68
CA GLY A 44 7.45 13.21 0.09
C GLY A 44 7.85 12.66 1.45
N ASP A 45 8.54 13.48 2.24
CA ASP A 45 8.85 13.19 3.65
C ASP A 45 8.69 14.43 4.54
N ILE A 46 8.42 14.17 5.80
CA ILE A 46 8.38 15.19 6.84
C ILE A 46 9.45 14.86 7.88
N GLN A 47 10.29 15.86 8.16
CA GLN A 47 11.40 15.74 9.11
C GLN A 47 11.11 16.56 10.35
N LYS A 48 11.36 15.98 11.53
CA LYS A 48 11.22 16.64 12.83
C LYS A 48 12.58 16.77 13.52
N PHE A 49 12.96 18.00 13.84
CA PHE A 49 14.20 18.30 14.54
C PHE A 49 13.99 18.23 16.06
N PRO A 50 14.68 17.35 16.80
CA PRO A 50 14.39 17.13 18.21
C PRO A 50 14.74 18.31 19.12
N VAL A 51 15.70 19.17 18.72
CA VAL A 51 16.19 20.30 19.54
C VAL A 51 15.33 21.55 19.38
N THR A 52 14.87 21.83 18.15
CA THR A 52 14.11 23.05 17.83
C THR A 52 12.61 22.81 17.72
N ASP A 53 12.17 21.55 17.71
CA ASP A 53 10.79 21.12 17.41
C ASP A 53 10.29 21.63 16.04
N ALA A 54 11.23 21.99 15.15
CA ALA A 54 10.93 22.46 13.81
C ALA A 54 10.64 21.30 12.86
N PHE A 55 9.79 21.58 11.87
CA PHE A 55 9.43 20.63 10.82
C PHE A 55 9.91 21.12 9.46
N ILE A 56 10.39 20.19 8.63
CA ILE A 56 10.65 20.42 7.21
C ILE A 56 9.78 19.45 6.43
N VAL A 57 8.97 19.99 5.51
CA VAL A 57 8.15 19.21 4.59
C VAL A 57 8.81 19.25 3.23
N THR A 58 9.09 18.07 2.67
CA THR A 58 9.63 17.89 1.33
C THR A 58 8.63 17.09 0.51
N GLN A 59 8.19 17.63 -0.63
CA GLN A 59 7.19 16.98 -1.48
C GLN A 59 7.39 17.40 -2.94
N GLY A 60 7.06 16.50 -3.86
CA GLY A 60 6.98 16.80 -5.29
C GLY A 60 8.28 16.56 -6.03
N ASN A 61 8.35 15.42 -6.72
CA ASN A 61 9.44 14.94 -7.56
C ASN A 61 10.80 14.89 -6.84
N THR A 62 10.79 14.44 -5.58
CA THR A 62 11.92 14.54 -4.64
C THR A 62 13.09 13.61 -4.97
N GLN A 63 12.94 12.67 -5.91
CA GLN A 63 13.89 11.59 -6.28
C GLN A 63 14.17 10.55 -5.18
N SER A 64 14.01 10.94 -3.91
CA SER A 64 14.11 10.09 -2.73
C SER A 64 13.19 10.63 -1.62
N VAL A 65 12.79 9.74 -0.72
CA VAL A 65 12.10 10.07 0.53
C VAL A 65 12.76 9.34 1.69
N PHE A 66 12.63 9.88 2.91
CA PHE A 66 13.36 9.37 4.07
C PHE A 66 12.43 8.84 5.16
N ALA A 67 12.79 7.72 5.77
CA ALA A 67 12.09 7.16 6.92
C ALA A 67 13.08 6.70 7.99
N GLY A 68 12.77 6.98 9.25
CA GLY A 68 13.58 6.56 10.40
C GLY A 68 14.18 7.72 11.18
N ILE A 69 15.16 7.44 12.04
CA ILE A 69 15.82 8.43 12.89
C ILE A 69 17.29 8.54 12.49
N HIS A 70 17.72 9.75 12.14
CA HIS A 70 19.12 10.00 11.83
C HIS A 70 20.00 9.73 13.07
N PRO A 71 20.99 8.83 13.00
CA PRO A 71 21.69 8.31 14.18
C PRO A 71 22.49 9.37 14.96
N THR A 72 23.01 10.39 14.27
CA THR A 72 23.79 11.47 14.91
C THR A 72 22.95 12.65 15.38
N SER A 73 22.03 13.16 14.55
CA SER A 73 21.26 14.38 14.84
C SER A 73 19.95 14.10 15.59
N GLY A 74 19.47 12.85 15.59
CA GLY A 74 18.17 12.46 16.13
C GLY A 74 16.98 13.02 15.35
N VAL A 75 17.19 13.54 14.15
CA VAL A 75 16.10 14.00 13.27
C VAL A 75 15.27 12.79 12.85
N GLU A 76 13.97 12.85 13.12
CA GLU A 76 13.03 11.82 12.71
C GLU A 76 12.43 12.19 11.36
N SER A 77 12.58 11.32 10.37
CA SER A 77 11.97 11.44 9.05
C SER A 77 10.85 10.41 8.89
N ARG A 78 9.76 10.82 8.26
CA ARG A 78 8.65 9.93 7.89
C ARG A 78 8.33 10.13 6.43
N ALA A 79 8.38 9.05 5.67
CA ALA A 79 8.05 9.06 4.25
C ALA A 79 6.54 8.89 4.07
N PHE A 80 5.99 9.58 3.08
CA PHE A 80 4.60 9.52 2.67
C PHE A 80 4.54 9.16 1.19
N LEU A 81 3.86 8.06 0.87
CA LEU A 81 3.73 7.56 -0.50
C LEU A 81 2.26 7.44 -0.87
N VAL A 82 1.91 7.79 -2.11
CA VAL A 82 0.54 7.82 -2.60
C VAL A 82 0.39 6.95 -3.84
N PHE A 83 -0.50 5.96 -3.78
CA PHE A 83 -0.80 5.08 -4.91
C PHE A 83 -2.25 5.29 -5.36
N PRO A 84 -2.49 5.85 -6.55
CA PRO A 84 -3.86 6.04 -7.06
C PRO A 84 -4.55 4.69 -7.29
N LEU A 85 -5.67 4.44 -6.59
CA LEU A 85 -6.45 3.21 -6.76
C LEU A 85 -7.49 3.32 -7.87
N THR A 86 -7.72 4.53 -8.39
CA THR A 86 -8.63 4.78 -9.50
C THR A 86 -7.90 4.78 -10.84
N GLY A 87 -8.60 4.42 -11.93
CA GLY A 87 -8.08 4.46 -13.29
C GLY A 87 -7.87 3.06 -13.89
N ALA A 88 -7.28 3.01 -15.08
CA ALA A 88 -7.16 1.78 -15.87
C ALA A 88 -6.33 0.66 -15.20
N ASN A 89 -5.37 1.05 -14.35
CA ASN A 89 -4.51 0.13 -13.59
C ASN A 89 -4.88 0.10 -12.10
N GLY A 90 -6.01 0.71 -11.73
CA GLY A 90 -6.49 0.79 -10.36
C GLY A 90 -7.03 -0.54 -9.84
N VAL A 91 -7.41 -0.55 -8.56
CA VAL A 91 -8.11 -1.68 -7.94
C VAL A 91 -9.58 -1.28 -7.79
N PRO A 92 -10.53 -2.01 -8.42
CA PRO A 92 -11.95 -1.70 -8.29
C PRO A 92 -12.39 -1.61 -6.82
N GLY A 93 -13.24 -0.65 -6.48
CA GLY A 93 -13.73 -0.46 -5.11
C GLY A 93 -14.53 -1.64 -4.53
N SER A 94 -14.94 -2.59 -5.38
CA SER A 94 -15.63 -3.83 -5.00
C SER A 94 -14.72 -5.06 -5.04
N ALA A 95 -13.42 -4.89 -5.30
CA ALA A 95 -12.48 -5.98 -5.42
C ALA A 95 -12.28 -6.70 -4.07
N ILE A 96 -12.18 -8.03 -4.12
CA ILE A 96 -11.80 -8.81 -2.95
C ILE A 96 -10.29 -9.02 -3.00
N ILE A 97 -9.57 -8.41 -2.06
CA ILE A 97 -8.11 -8.48 -2.02
C ILE A 97 -7.66 -9.88 -1.59
N ASP A 98 -6.84 -10.51 -2.42
CA ASP A 98 -6.15 -11.77 -2.12
C ASP A 98 -4.79 -11.48 -1.46
N SER A 99 -3.96 -10.63 -2.08
CA SER A 99 -2.69 -10.17 -1.51
C SER A 99 -2.29 -8.78 -2.03
N ALA A 100 -1.50 -8.05 -1.22
CA ALA A 100 -0.90 -6.80 -1.64
C ALA A 100 0.53 -6.66 -1.09
N PHE A 101 1.46 -6.28 -1.96
CA PHE A 101 2.87 -6.09 -1.63
C PHE A 101 3.33 -4.69 -2.03
N LEU A 102 3.92 -3.98 -1.08
CA LEU A 102 4.64 -2.73 -1.32
C LEU A 102 6.12 -3.05 -1.50
N ASP A 103 6.65 -2.77 -2.68
CA ASP A 103 8.05 -2.91 -3.01
C ASP A 103 8.74 -1.55 -3.00
N ILE A 104 9.83 -1.42 -2.25
CA ILE A 104 10.63 -0.19 -2.15
C ILE A 104 12.11 -0.50 -2.37
N PHE A 105 12.81 0.37 -3.09
CA PHE A 105 14.26 0.27 -3.26
C PHE A 105 14.99 1.13 -2.23
N ILE A 106 15.92 0.54 -1.48
CA ILE A 106 16.69 1.23 -0.44
C ILE A 106 17.99 1.76 -1.04
N ASN A 107 18.04 3.06 -1.33
CA ASN A 107 19.19 3.71 -1.93
C ASN A 107 20.36 3.85 -0.95
N SER A 108 20.03 4.17 0.31
CA SER A 108 21.02 4.30 1.38
C SER A 108 20.44 3.94 2.75
N ILE A 109 21.34 3.58 3.66
CA ILE A 109 21.05 3.28 5.06
C ILE A 109 22.08 4.03 5.90
N LEU A 110 21.64 4.69 6.98
CA LEU A 110 22.51 5.32 7.98
C LEU A 110 22.26 4.73 9.37
N PRO A 111 23.31 4.44 10.16
CA PRO A 111 24.73 4.56 9.79
C PRO A 111 25.13 3.51 8.73
N GLN A 112 26.21 3.79 7.99
CA GLN A 112 26.77 2.88 6.98
C GLN A 112 28.21 2.49 7.38
N PRO A 113 28.51 1.23 7.73
CA PRO A 113 27.56 0.11 7.81
C PRO A 113 26.63 0.19 9.04
N LEU A 114 25.41 -0.31 8.88
CA LEU A 114 24.43 -0.54 9.93
C LEU A 114 24.84 -1.77 10.76
N THR A 115 24.87 -1.62 12.07
CA THR A 115 25.06 -2.73 13.00
C THR A 115 23.71 -3.08 13.63
N GLY A 116 23.11 -4.18 13.19
CA GLY A 116 21.77 -4.61 13.60
C GLY A 116 20.71 -4.33 12.53
N THR A 117 19.51 -3.94 12.97
CA THR A 117 18.35 -3.72 12.10
C THR A 117 17.57 -2.48 12.50
N ILE A 118 16.94 -1.84 11.53
CA ILE A 118 15.99 -0.73 11.71
C ILE A 118 14.58 -1.32 11.63
N PRO A 119 13.80 -1.36 12.73
CA PRO A 119 12.42 -1.77 12.64
C PRO A 119 11.62 -0.66 11.96
N VAL A 120 10.83 -1.05 10.97
CA VAL A 120 10.04 -0.11 10.18
C VAL A 120 8.57 -0.46 10.30
N ARG A 121 7.75 0.57 10.49
CA ARG A 121 6.30 0.49 10.53
C ARG A 121 5.72 1.20 9.31
N VAL A 122 4.65 0.63 8.76
CA VAL A 122 3.87 1.21 7.66
C VAL A 122 2.44 1.40 8.13
N ASP A 123 2.01 2.65 8.19
CA ASP A 123 0.64 3.04 8.52
C ASP A 123 -0.13 3.34 7.22
N LEU A 124 -1.33 2.78 7.06
CA LEU A 124 -2.33 3.31 6.13
C LEU A 124 -2.84 4.64 6.71
N VAL A 125 -2.74 5.72 5.94
CA VAL A 125 -3.21 7.05 6.32
C VAL A 125 -4.11 7.62 5.23
N SER A 126 -4.72 8.78 5.50
CA SER A 126 -5.43 9.54 4.48
C SER A 126 -5.26 11.01 4.79
N PHE A 127 -4.44 11.70 4.00
CA PHE A 127 -4.19 13.13 4.11
C PHE A 127 -4.77 13.87 2.89
N PRO A 128 -4.96 15.20 2.98
CA PRO A 128 -5.53 15.99 1.89
C PRO A 128 -4.69 15.85 0.60
N PRO A 129 -5.33 15.67 -0.57
CA PRO A 129 -4.71 15.07 -1.75
C PRO A 129 -3.69 15.95 -2.50
N ALA A 130 -3.35 17.14 -2.01
CA ALA A 130 -2.56 18.10 -2.78
C ALA A 130 -1.26 18.56 -2.09
N SER A 131 -1.15 18.40 -0.77
CA SER A 131 0.01 18.92 -0.04
C SER A 131 0.17 18.21 1.30
N LEU A 132 1.39 17.73 1.57
CA LEU A 132 1.76 17.28 2.91
C LEU A 132 1.75 18.46 3.88
N LEU A 133 1.13 18.26 5.03
CA LEU A 133 1.03 19.23 6.11
C LEU A 133 1.84 18.73 7.31
N VAL A 134 2.38 19.67 8.08
CA VAL A 134 3.10 19.34 9.33
C VAL A 134 2.24 18.48 10.28
N SER A 135 0.92 18.68 10.29
CA SER A 135 -0.01 17.88 11.09
C SER A 135 -0.01 16.39 10.73
N ASP A 136 0.38 16.02 9.50
CA ASP A 136 0.38 14.63 9.04
C ASP A 136 1.50 13.81 9.72
N PHE A 137 2.51 14.51 10.25
CA PHE A 137 3.53 13.90 11.11
C PHE A 137 2.96 13.48 12.47
N ASP A 138 1.97 14.17 13.03
CA ASP A 138 1.46 13.83 14.35
C ASP A 138 0.50 12.64 14.27
N ARG A 139 0.81 11.54 14.97
CA ARG A 139 -0.03 10.32 14.96
C ARG A 139 -1.34 10.48 15.73
N THR A 140 -1.48 11.52 16.54
CA THR A 140 -2.73 11.84 17.23
C THR A 140 -3.65 12.68 16.35
N LEU A 141 -3.09 13.61 15.55
CA LEU A 141 -3.85 14.43 14.61
C LEU A 141 -4.17 13.67 13.32
N GLN A 142 -3.22 12.86 12.85
CA GLN A 142 -3.34 11.97 11.70
C GLN A 142 -3.12 10.50 12.15
N PRO A 143 -4.13 9.88 12.79
CA PRO A 143 -4.05 8.49 13.21
C PRO A 143 -3.96 7.55 12.01
N ALA A 144 -3.34 6.40 12.23
CA ALA A 144 -3.33 5.32 11.27
C ALA A 144 -4.73 4.70 11.16
N LEU A 145 -5.18 4.45 9.93
CA LEU A 145 -6.41 3.70 9.65
C LEU A 145 -6.19 2.19 9.86
N ALA A 146 -4.99 1.72 9.51
CA ALA A 146 -4.46 0.40 9.82
C ALA A 146 -2.93 0.46 9.85
N THR A 147 -2.28 -0.54 10.43
CA THR A 147 -0.82 -0.60 10.55
C THR A 147 -0.28 -2.00 10.28
N THR A 148 0.89 -2.07 9.66
CA THR A 148 1.73 -3.27 9.59
C THR A 148 3.18 -2.91 9.92
N THR A 149 4.04 -3.92 10.08
CA THR A 149 5.49 -3.77 10.31
C THR A 149 6.26 -4.51 9.23
N VAL A 150 7.43 -4.00 8.86
CA VAL A 150 8.33 -4.65 7.91
C VAL A 150 8.99 -5.85 8.59
N VAL A 151 8.78 -7.03 8.02
CA VAL A 151 9.31 -8.30 8.54
C VAL A 151 9.95 -9.09 7.39
N PRO A 152 11.25 -9.42 7.47
CA PRO A 152 12.19 -9.07 8.55
C PRO A 152 12.46 -7.55 8.61
N PRO A 153 12.87 -7.00 9.77
CA PRO A 153 13.31 -5.61 9.88
C PRO A 153 14.45 -5.27 8.90
N VAL A 154 14.51 -4.02 8.46
CA VAL A 154 15.53 -3.56 7.49
C VAL A 154 16.93 -3.71 8.09
N SER A 155 17.85 -4.21 7.29
CA SER A 155 19.22 -4.57 7.68
C SER A 155 20.24 -4.04 6.69
N GLN A 156 21.53 -4.22 6.99
CA GLN A 156 22.60 -3.88 6.06
C GLN A 156 22.49 -4.62 4.71
N ALA A 157 21.86 -5.79 4.68
CA ALA A 157 21.71 -6.58 3.45
C ALA A 157 20.74 -5.95 2.44
N ASP A 158 19.86 -5.06 2.89
CA ASP A 158 18.86 -4.41 2.06
C ASP A 158 19.41 -3.17 1.34
N PHE A 159 20.62 -2.70 1.72
CA PHE A 159 21.29 -1.58 1.06
C PHE A 159 21.52 -1.85 -0.44
N GLY A 160 21.00 -0.97 -1.29
CA GLY A 160 21.08 -1.12 -2.74
C GLY A 160 20.17 -2.21 -3.30
N GLY A 161 19.15 -2.62 -2.55
CA GLY A 161 18.22 -3.69 -2.91
C GLY A 161 16.75 -3.31 -2.70
N HIS A 162 15.89 -4.24 -3.11
CA HIS A 162 14.45 -4.16 -2.94
C HIS A 162 14.01 -4.80 -1.62
N VAL A 163 13.11 -4.12 -0.92
CA VAL A 163 12.41 -4.63 0.26
C VAL A 163 10.94 -4.76 -0.10
N SER A 164 10.44 -6.00 -0.08
CA SER A 164 9.03 -6.30 -0.32
C SER A 164 8.29 -6.45 1.00
N ILE A 165 7.24 -5.65 1.19
CA ILE A 165 6.47 -5.53 2.42
C ILE A 165 5.05 -6.04 2.16
N ASP A 166 4.61 -7.03 2.93
CA ASP A 166 3.20 -7.45 2.90
C ASP A 166 2.32 -6.36 3.53
N VAL A 167 1.51 -5.74 2.67
CA VAL A 167 0.55 -4.68 3.02
C VAL A 167 -0.89 -5.12 2.78
N THR A 168 -1.14 -6.43 2.69
CA THR A 168 -2.46 -7.00 2.41
C THR A 168 -3.53 -6.48 3.37
N SER A 169 -3.23 -6.45 4.67
CA SER A 169 -4.16 -5.94 5.69
C SER A 169 -4.48 -4.45 5.50
N LEU A 170 -3.51 -3.65 5.07
CA LEU A 170 -3.73 -2.23 4.76
C LEU A 170 -4.61 -2.08 3.53
N MET A 171 -4.37 -2.88 2.49
CA MET A 171 -5.12 -2.80 1.23
C MET A 171 -6.58 -3.23 1.42
N VAL A 172 -6.82 -4.26 2.23
CA VAL A 172 -8.17 -4.68 2.65
C VAL A 172 -8.90 -3.53 3.36
N GLU A 173 -8.22 -2.83 4.29
CA GLU A 173 -8.81 -1.71 5.01
C GLU A 173 -9.09 -0.52 4.09
N ALA A 174 -8.19 -0.21 3.16
CA ALA A 174 -8.38 0.84 2.16
C ALA A 174 -9.61 0.58 1.29
N GLN A 175 -9.82 -0.67 0.85
CA GLN A 175 -11.04 -1.07 0.13
C GLN A 175 -12.30 -0.97 0.99
N ARG A 176 -12.24 -1.45 2.24
CA ARG A 176 -13.36 -1.37 3.19
C ARG A 176 -13.83 0.07 3.42
N LEU A 177 -12.89 1.01 3.43
CA LEU A 177 -13.14 2.45 3.60
C LEU A 177 -13.46 3.17 2.29
N GLY A 178 -13.35 2.51 1.13
CA GLY A 178 -13.58 3.12 -0.19
C GLY A 178 -12.60 4.24 -0.52
N LEU A 179 -11.33 4.11 -0.10
CA LEU A 179 -10.32 5.13 -0.35
C LEU A 179 -9.98 5.20 -1.85
N LEU A 180 -9.84 6.41 -2.37
CA LEU A 180 -9.46 6.64 -3.77
C LEU A 180 -7.95 6.45 -4.02
N ASN A 181 -7.16 6.59 -2.96
CA ASN A 181 -5.72 6.42 -2.97
C ASN A 181 -5.33 5.50 -1.82
N PHE A 182 -4.39 4.61 -2.06
CA PHE A 182 -3.68 3.90 -1.02
C PHE A 182 -2.51 4.78 -0.59
N GLN A 183 -2.62 5.41 0.57
CA GLN A 183 -1.62 6.35 1.08
C GLN A 183 -0.95 5.74 2.31
N VAL A 184 0.37 5.71 2.32
CA VAL A 184 1.12 5.12 3.43
C VAL A 184 2.07 6.12 4.06
N ARG A 185 2.22 6.03 5.38
CA ARG A 185 3.27 6.68 6.15
C ARG A 185 4.25 5.62 6.64
N ILE A 186 5.52 5.74 6.24
CA ILE A 186 6.60 4.84 6.61
C ILE A 186 7.51 5.54 7.62
N MET A 187 7.77 4.88 8.74
CA MET A 187 8.55 5.44 9.85
C MET A 187 9.24 4.34 10.67
N GLU A 188 10.15 4.73 11.56
CA GLU A 188 10.69 3.79 12.56
C GLU A 188 9.56 3.24 13.43
N ASP A 189 9.61 1.95 13.72
CA ASP A 189 8.72 1.37 14.72
C ASP A 189 9.17 1.77 16.13
N LEU A 190 8.39 2.65 16.78
CA LEU A 190 8.71 3.26 18.07
C LEU A 190 8.86 2.19 19.17
N GLY A 191 10.09 1.76 19.42
CA GLY A 191 10.54 0.85 20.47
C GLY A 191 11.95 1.19 20.93
N VAL A 192 12.52 0.44 21.87
CA VAL A 192 13.93 0.63 22.27
C VAL A 192 14.82 0.01 21.20
N VAL A 193 15.09 0.76 20.13
CA VAL A 193 15.94 0.33 19.02
C VAL A 193 17.06 1.31 18.74
N THR A 194 18.09 0.83 18.06
CA THR A 194 19.19 1.67 17.59
C THR A 194 18.65 2.56 16.46
N PRO A 195 18.78 3.89 16.57
CA PRO A 195 18.38 4.80 15.51
C PRO A 195 19.01 4.43 14.17
N GLY A 196 18.21 4.47 13.12
CA GLY A 196 18.72 4.41 11.76
C GLY A 196 17.76 5.07 10.78
N LEU A 197 18.33 5.54 9.68
CA LEU A 197 17.62 6.25 8.62
C LEU A 197 17.75 5.47 7.32
N ILE A 198 16.63 5.25 6.65
CA ILE A 198 16.60 4.69 5.30
C ILE A 198 16.23 5.78 4.30
N GLU A 199 16.92 5.76 3.16
CA GLU A 199 16.56 6.52 1.98
C GLU A 199 15.87 5.58 0.99
N ILE A 200 14.59 5.85 0.73
CA ILE A 200 13.79 5.13 -0.24
C ILE A 200 13.92 5.88 -1.57
N ASN A 201 14.26 5.15 -2.63
CA ASN A 201 14.34 5.72 -3.97
C ASN A 201 12.93 6.05 -4.47
N ASP A 202 12.74 7.27 -4.98
CA ASP A 202 11.52 7.75 -5.62
C ASP A 202 11.85 8.45 -6.95
N THR A 203 12.66 7.79 -7.78
CA THR A 203 13.13 8.40 -9.02
C THR A 203 12.00 8.70 -9.98
N THR A 204 12.01 9.91 -10.55
CA THR A 204 11.00 10.33 -11.54
C THR A 204 11.46 10.18 -12.99
N GLY A 205 12.70 9.70 -13.19
CA GLY A 205 13.37 9.63 -14.48
C GLY A 205 13.33 8.26 -15.17
N ALA A 206 14.38 7.98 -15.95
CA ALA A 206 14.45 6.82 -16.85
C ALA A 206 14.34 5.44 -16.17
N ASN A 207 14.65 5.34 -14.87
CA ASN A 207 14.62 4.08 -14.11
C ASN A 207 13.40 3.96 -13.19
N ARG A 208 12.39 4.83 -13.35
CA ARG A 208 11.22 4.88 -12.46
C ARG A 208 10.47 3.55 -12.37
N ASN A 209 10.36 2.83 -13.47
CA ASN A 209 9.71 1.52 -13.53
C ASN A 209 10.47 0.41 -12.77
N VAL A 210 11.72 0.67 -12.34
CA VAL A 210 12.55 -0.28 -11.61
C VAL A 210 12.79 0.16 -10.17
N LEU A 211 12.94 1.47 -9.91
CA LEU A 211 13.41 1.94 -8.61
C LEU A 211 12.36 2.66 -7.76
N ALA A 212 11.30 3.21 -8.37
CA ALA A 212 10.28 3.91 -7.62
C ALA A 212 9.37 2.94 -6.86
N PRO A 213 8.74 3.37 -5.76
CA PRO A 213 7.86 2.52 -4.97
C PRO A 213 6.73 1.93 -5.82
N LEU A 214 6.50 0.64 -5.66
CA LEU A 214 5.52 -0.12 -6.43
C LEU A 214 4.58 -0.89 -5.52
N LEU A 215 3.29 -0.68 -5.69
CA LEU A 215 2.24 -1.47 -5.06
C LEU A 215 1.76 -2.53 -6.05
N GLN A 216 1.97 -3.80 -5.72
CA GLN A 216 1.38 -4.92 -6.45
C GLN A 216 0.17 -5.44 -5.69
N VAL A 217 -0.97 -5.56 -6.35
CA VAL A 217 -2.21 -6.06 -5.74
C VAL A 217 -2.79 -7.20 -6.57
N THR A 218 -3.11 -8.28 -5.88
CA THR A 218 -3.79 -9.46 -6.42
C THR A 218 -5.20 -9.52 -5.83
N TYR A 219 -6.21 -9.65 -6.68
CA TYR A 219 -7.62 -9.54 -6.25
C TYR A 219 -8.58 -10.34 -7.15
N TYR A 220 -9.81 -10.48 -6.69
CA TYR A 220 -10.94 -11.07 -7.43
C TYR A 220 -12.00 -10.04 -7.77
#